data_AF-A0A2T4WM69-F1
#
_entry.id   AF-A0A2T4WM69-F1
#
_cell.length_a   1.000
_cell.length_b   1.000
_cell.length_c   1.000
_cell.angle_alpha   90.00
_cell.angle_beta   90.00
_cell.angle_gamma   90.00
#
_symmetry.space_group_name_H-M   'P 1'
#
loop_
_entity.id
_entity.type
_entity.pdbx_description
1 polymer ?
#
loop_
_entity_poly.entity_id
_entity_poly.type
_entity_poly.pdbx_seq_one_letter_code
_entity_poly.pdbx_strand_id
1 'polypeptide(L)' 'MGCKNETKETTVQTQEIKTEMKKKEVVYQVFTRLFGNTNTTNKPWRTLEENGVGKFKDFTDKA' A
#
# COMPACT_ATOMS: atom_id res chain seq x y z
N MET A 1 24.89 -47.70 -17.41
CA MET A 1 24.38 -46.56 -16.61
C MET A 1 23.13 -46.03 -17.29
N GLY A 2 21.97 -45.80 -16.68
CA GLY A 2 21.55 -45.82 -15.29
C GLY A 2 20.04 -45.54 -15.27
N CYS A 3 19.34 -46.35 -14.47
CA CYS A 3 17.98 -46.30 -13.93
C CYS A 3 16.79 -45.65 -14.68
N LYS A 4 15.76 -46.49 -14.81
CA LYS A 4 14.33 -46.20 -15.01
C LYS A 4 13.76 -45.57 -13.73
N ASN A 5 12.90 -44.56 -13.88
CA ASN A 5 12.13 -44.03 -12.76
C ASN A 5 10.69 -44.54 -12.87
N GLU A 6 10.38 -45.51 -12.02
CA GLU A 6 9.06 -46.07 -11.81
C GLU A 6 8.14 -45.04 -11.13
N THR A 7 6.91 -44.96 -11.62
CA THR A 7 5.80 -44.25 -11.00
C THR A 7 5.56 -44.83 -9.61
N LYS A 8 6.00 -44.14 -8.55
CA LYS A 8 5.55 -44.39 -7.20
C LYS A 8 4.54 -43.34 -6.81
N GLU A 9 3.27 -43.73 -6.95
CA GLU A 9 2.18 -43.20 -6.16
C GLU A 9 2.62 -43.18 -4.69
N THR A 10 2.97 -42.01 -4.20
CA THR A 10 3.22 -41.79 -2.79
C THR A 10 2.14 -40.83 -2.33
N THR A 11 1.28 -41.34 -1.47
CA THR A 11 0.21 -40.66 -0.76
C THR A 11 0.80 -39.47 0.02
N VAL A 12 0.87 -38.29 -0.61
CA VAL A 12 1.31 -37.07 0.08
C VAL A 12 0.11 -36.50 0.82
N GLN A 13 0.11 -36.69 2.13
CA GLN A 13 -0.83 -36.06 3.05
C GLN A 13 -0.74 -34.54 2.86
N THR A 14 -1.83 -33.92 2.43
CA THR A 14 -1.99 -32.47 2.36
C THR A 14 -1.97 -31.90 3.77
N GLN A 15 -0.78 -31.65 4.31
CA GLN A 15 -0.62 -30.72 5.42
C GLN A 15 -0.59 -29.32 4.84
N GLU A 16 -1.67 -28.57 5.05
CA GLU A 16 -1.78 -27.16 4.69
C GLU A 16 -0.63 -26.38 5.34
N ILE A 17 0.41 -26.07 4.57
CA ILE A 17 1.41 -25.07 4.97
C ILE A 17 0.67 -23.72 4.89
N LYS A 18 -0.01 -23.33 5.97
CA LYS A 18 -0.43 -21.94 6.19
C LYS A 18 0.81 -21.11 6.44
N THR A 19 1.54 -20.82 5.38
CA THR A 19 2.49 -19.70 5.38
C THR A 19 1.62 -18.47 5.59
N GLU A 20 1.66 -17.86 6.78
CA GLU A 20 1.10 -16.53 6.99
C GLU A 20 1.84 -15.59 6.05
N MET A 21 1.31 -15.41 4.84
CA MET A 21 1.81 -14.40 3.93
C MET A 21 1.56 -13.07 4.63
N LYS A 22 2.63 -12.46 5.14
CA LYS A 22 2.57 -11.08 5.63
C LYS A 22 1.90 -10.27 4.54
N LYS A 23 0.79 -9.60 4.90
CA LYS A 23 0.11 -8.71 3.96
C LYS A 23 1.15 -7.72 3.44
N LYS A 24 1.15 -7.52 2.13
CA LYS A 24 2.00 -6.50 1.51
C LYS A 24 1.51 -5.15 1.97
N GLU A 25 2.39 -4.40 2.62
CA GLU A 25 2.11 -3.02 3.01
C GLU A 25 1.90 -2.16 1.76
N VAL A 26 0.86 -1.33 1.77
CA VAL A 26 0.58 -0.38 0.70
C VAL A 26 0.94 1.01 1.22
N VAL A 27 1.91 1.66 0.58
CA VAL A 27 2.39 2.98 0.97
C VAL A 27 1.80 4.03 0.04
N TYR A 28 1.12 5.03 0.60
CA TYR A 28 0.66 6.20 -0.12
C TYR A 28 1.63 7.36 0.10
N GLN A 29 2.19 7.88 -0.98
CA GLN A 29 3.00 9.09 -0.94
C GLN A 29 2.14 10.29 -1.31
N VAL A 30 2.02 11.25 -0.40
CA VAL A 30 1.19 12.44 -0.57
C VAL A 30 1.99 13.71 -0.29
N PHE A 31 1.63 14.81 -0.96
CA PHE A 31 2.19 16.13 -0.67
C PHE A 31 1.43 16.78 0.48
N THR A 32 2.13 17.03 1.60
CA THR A 32 1.54 17.63 2.81
C THR A 32 0.90 19.00 2.57
N ARG A 33 1.42 19.78 1.61
CA ARG A 33 0.88 21.10 1.23
C ARG A 33 -0.47 21.01 0.53
N LEU A 34 -0.78 19.89 -0.12
CA LEU A 34 -2.02 19.69 -0.88
C LEU A 34 -3.02 18.83 -0.12
N PHE A 35 -2.54 17.94 0.74
CA PHE A 35 -3.37 17.02 1.50
C PHE A 35 -4.26 17.78 2.50
N GLY A 36 -5.57 17.54 2.45
CA GLY A 36 -6.52 18.20 3.35
C GLY A 36 -6.79 19.68 3.03
N ASN A 37 -6.20 20.26 1.97
CA ASN A 37 -6.53 21.63 1.59
C ASN A 37 -7.95 21.69 1.02
N THR A 38 -8.88 22.30 1.76
CA THR A 38 -10.28 22.49 1.34
C THR A 38 -10.47 23.70 0.44
N ASN A 39 -9.46 24.58 0.34
CA ASN A 39 -9.52 25.75 -0.54
C ASN A 39 -9.19 25.32 -1.98
N THR A 40 -10.18 25.50 -2.86
CA THR A 40 -10.09 25.14 -4.29
C THR A 40 -9.54 26.26 -5.16
N THR A 41 -9.16 27.40 -4.57
CA THR A 41 -8.65 28.55 -5.31
C THR A 41 -7.21 28.32 -5.75
N ASN A 42 -6.98 28.23 -7.06
CA ASN A 42 -5.63 28.22 -7.63
C ASN A 42 -5.38 29.52 -8.39
N LYS A 43 -4.96 30.54 -7.64
CA LYS A 43 -4.53 31.81 -8.22
C LYS A 43 -3.01 31.90 -8.19
N PRO A 44 -2.36 32.25 -9.31
CA PRO A 44 -0.91 32.33 -9.38
C PRO A 44 -0.37 33.45 -8.47
N TRP A 45 0.82 33.25 -7.89
CA TRP A 45 1.56 34.23 -7.07
C TRP A 45 0.85 34.75 -5.81
N ARG A 46 -0.11 33.98 -5.30
CA ARG A 46 -0.95 34.37 -4.16
C ARG A 46 -0.38 33.95 -2.81
N THR A 47 -0.90 34.55 -1.73
CA THR A 47 -0.52 34.17 -0.36
C THR A 47 -1.08 32.81 0.05
N LEU A 48 -0.49 32.26 1.12
CA LEU A 48 -0.86 30.97 1.70
C LEU A 48 -2.29 30.95 2.23
N GLU A 49 -2.75 32.05 2.80
CA GLU A 49 -4.09 32.20 3.38
C GLU A 49 -5.15 32.19 2.28
N GLU A 50 -4.83 32.81 1.14
CA GLU A 50 -5.79 32.99 0.05
C GLU A 50 -5.95 31.74 -0.83
N ASN A 51 -4.89 30.94 -1.05
CA ASN A 51 -4.96 29.66 -1.79
C ASN A 51 -5.12 28.44 -0.85
N GLY A 52 -4.92 28.64 0.45
CA GLY A 52 -4.88 27.57 1.42
C GLY A 52 -3.63 26.69 1.33
N VAL A 53 -3.43 25.90 2.37
CA VAL A 53 -2.39 24.89 2.47
C VAL A 53 -2.87 23.78 3.38
N GLY A 54 -2.57 22.54 2.99
CA GLY A 54 -2.72 21.36 3.83
C GLY A 54 -1.88 21.44 5.09
N LYS A 55 -2.41 20.91 6.20
CA LYS A 55 -1.72 20.86 7.50
C LYS A 55 -1.51 19.41 7.91
N PHE A 56 -0.51 19.18 8.75
CA PHE A 56 -0.25 17.83 9.29
C PHE A 56 -1.43 17.29 10.13
N LYS A 57 -2.24 18.19 10.69
CA LYS A 57 -3.47 17.85 11.41
C LYS A 57 -4.53 17.17 10.53
N ASP A 58 -4.43 17.31 9.22
CA ASP A 58 -5.41 16.74 8.29
C ASP A 58 -5.19 15.22 8.09
N PHE A 59 -4.05 14.67 8.51
CA PHE A 59 -3.84 13.23 8.60
C PHE A 59 -4.59 12.69 9.82
N THR A 60 -5.66 11.94 9.57
CA THR A 60 -6.46 11.28 10.61
C THR A 60 -6.38 9.76 10.43
N ASP A 61 -6.71 8.99 11.46
CA ASP A 61 -6.68 7.51 11.41
C ASP A 61 -7.62 6.90 10.36
N LYS A 62 -8.50 7.72 9.77
CA LYS A 62 -9.44 7.33 8.70
C LYS A 62 -8.91 7.58 7.29
N ALA A 63 -7.80 8.32 7.17
CA ALA A 63 -7.17 8.65 5.89
C ALA A 63 -6.31 7.49 5.37
#